data_AF-X1U6Q6-F1
#
_entry.id   AF-X1U6Q6-F1
#
_cell.length_a   1.000
_cell.length_b   1.000
_cell.length_c   1.000
_cell.angle_alpha   90.00
_cell.angle_beta   90.00
_cell.angle_gamma   90.00
#
_symmetry.space_group_name_H-M   'P 1'
#
loop_
_entity.id
_entity.type
_entity.pdbx_description
1 polymer ?
#
loop_
_entity_poly.entity_id
_entity_poly.type
_entity_poly.pdbx_seq_one_letter_code
_entity_poly.pdbx_strand_id
1 'polypeptide(L)'
;MEKINDNINRFLPYGESLRAILQHPSIKDPERRYLLRMKGVFVNSTDEESTFPILTTSLLSPAEFEFLKEKLQAKEDREKTITRTLDWESNKTLISAIPNNFNIQ
;
A
#
# COMPACT_ATOMS: atom_id res chain seq x y z
N MET A 1 1.81 -2.77 -22.91
CA MET A 1 2.52 -2.98 -21.62
C MET A 1 3.68 -3.93 -21.89
N GLU A 2 4.74 -3.42 -22.50
CA GLU A 2 5.83 -4.23 -23.03
C GLU A 2 6.99 -4.28 -22.02
N LYS A 3 7.33 -5.50 -21.59
CA LYS A 3 8.64 -5.93 -21.03
C LYS A 3 9.25 -5.13 -19.87
N ILE A 4 8.50 -4.92 -18.79
CA ILE A 4 9.13 -4.57 -17.50
C ILE A 4 9.72 -5.82 -16.79
N ASN A 5 9.34 -7.04 -17.22
CA ASN A 5 9.47 -8.23 -16.38
C ASN A 5 10.81 -9.00 -16.45
N ASP A 6 11.57 -8.95 -17.55
CA ASP A 6 12.74 -9.87 -17.71
C ASP A 6 14.04 -9.34 -17.07
N ASN A 7 14.15 -8.04 -16.77
CA ASN A 7 15.36 -7.41 -16.23
C ASN A 7 15.26 -6.93 -14.78
N ILE A 8 14.07 -7.03 -14.16
CA ILE A 8 13.83 -6.54 -12.80
C ILE A 8 14.73 -7.21 -11.75
N ASN A 9 15.10 -8.47 -11.97
CA ASN A 9 16.01 -9.20 -11.07
C ASN A 9 17.49 -9.02 -11.42
N ARG A 10 17.83 -8.28 -12.49
CA ARG A 10 19.20 -8.13 -13.00
C ARG A 10 19.78 -6.74 -12.72
N PHE A 11 18.92 -5.71 -12.68
CA PHE A 11 19.31 -4.33 -12.40
C PHE A 11 18.30 -3.65 -11.48
N LEU A 12 18.80 -2.89 -10.51
CA LEU A 12 17.96 -2.05 -9.66
C LEU A 12 17.51 -0.80 -10.44
N PRO A 13 16.23 -0.40 -10.36
CA PRO A 13 15.76 0.80 -11.04
C PRO A 13 16.35 2.06 -10.40
N TYR A 14 16.62 3.07 -11.22
CA TYR A 14 17.19 4.36 -10.81
C TYR A 14 16.63 5.51 -11.64
N GLY A 15 16.75 6.74 -11.12
CA GLY A 15 16.31 7.96 -11.81
C GLY A 15 14.84 7.90 -12.24
N GLU A 16 14.58 8.12 -13.53
CA GLU A 16 13.21 8.18 -14.07
C GLU A 16 12.48 6.84 -14.02
N SER A 17 13.20 5.72 -14.17
CA SER A 17 12.59 4.38 -14.06
C SER A 17 12.08 4.12 -12.63
N LEU A 18 12.82 4.59 -11.63
CA LEU A 18 12.39 4.52 -10.23
C LEU A 18 11.22 5.47 -9.98
N ARG A 19 11.23 6.67 -10.56
CA ARG A 19 10.12 7.62 -10.46
C ARG A 19 8.81 7.01 -10.96
N ALA A 20 8.84 6.34 -12.11
CA ALA A 20 7.66 5.67 -12.67
C ALA A 20 7.10 4.59 -11.73
N ILE A 21 7.98 3.85 -11.04
CA ILE A 21 7.58 2.86 -10.03
C ILE A 21 6.96 3.53 -8.80
N LEU A 22 7.54 4.62 -8.30
CA LEU A 22 7.06 5.35 -7.13
C LEU A 22 5.72 6.07 -7.37
N GLN A 23 5.44 6.44 -8.62
CA GLN A 23 4.14 7.01 -9.06
C GLN A 23 3.05 5.95 -9.22
N HIS A 24 3.40 4.66 -9.16
CA HIS A 24 2.41 3.61 -9.34
C HIS A 24 1.32 3.70 -8.25
N PRO A 25 0.02 3.57 -8.59
CA PRO A 25 -1.09 3.69 -7.62
C PRO A 25 -1.07 2.69 -6.45
N SER A 26 -0.22 1.66 -6.52
CA SER A 26 0.01 0.72 -5.41
C SER A 26 0.95 1.27 -4.35
N ILE A 27 1.80 2.24 -4.69
CA ILE A 27 2.76 2.87 -3.80
C ILE A 27 2.17 4.19 -3.28
N LYS A 28 1.67 4.20 -2.05
CA LYS A 28 1.11 5.40 -1.44
C LYS A 28 2.17 6.13 -0.61
N ASP A 29 1.82 7.31 -0.10
CA ASP A 29 2.72 8.13 0.72
C ASP A 29 3.33 7.39 1.93
N PRO A 30 2.59 6.54 2.67
CA PRO A 30 3.17 5.78 3.77
C PRO A 30 4.31 4.85 3.33
N GLU A 31 4.16 4.16 2.20
CA GLU A 31 5.20 3.29 1.64
C GLU A 31 6.43 4.10 1.21
N ARG A 32 6.23 5.27 0.60
CA ARG A 32 7.33 6.17 0.21
C ARG A 32 8.10 6.70 1.41
N ARG A 33 7.40 7.06 2.49
CA ARG A 33 8.04 7.46 3.75
C ARG A 33 8.77 6.31 4.41
N TYR A 34 8.20 5.10 4.36
CA TYR A 34 8.87 3.92 4.89
C TYR A 34 10.19 3.66 4.14
N LEU A 35 10.17 3.78 2.82
CA LEU A 35 11.37 3.66 1.98
C LEU A 35 12.45 4.69 2.36
N LEU A 36 12.07 5.95 2.60
CA LEU A 36 12.99 6.97 3.11
C LEU A 36 13.55 6.62 4.50
N ARG A 37 12.71 6.09 5.41
CA ARG A 37 13.15 5.66 6.74
C ARG A 37 14.10 4.47 6.70
N MET A 38 13.94 3.55 5.75
CA MET A 38 14.91 2.46 5.52
C MET A 38 16.30 3.01 5.19
N LYS A 39 16.37 4.20 4.56
CA LYS A 39 17.62 4.96 4.31
C LYS A 39 18.09 5.80 5.49
N GLY A 40 17.36 5.82 6.61
CA GLY A 40 17.61 6.72 7.73
C GLY A 40 17.21 8.18 7.46
N VAL A 41 16.45 8.45 6.40
CA VAL A 41 16.01 9.80 6.03
C VAL A 41 14.60 10.06 6.59
N PHE A 42 14.48 11.11 7.39
CA PHE A 42 13.21 11.52 8.00
C PHE A 42 12.80 12.88 7.46
N VAL A 43 11.66 12.90 6.76
CA VAL A 43 11.09 14.12 6.18
C VAL A 43 9.84 14.56 6.95
N ASN A 44 9.74 15.86 7.19
CA ASN A 44 8.58 16.47 7.84
C ASN A 44 7.36 16.47 6.90
N SER A 45 7.58 16.84 5.64
CA SER A 45 6.54 16.89 4.61
C SER A 45 6.36 15.53 3.92
N THR A 46 5.17 15.31 3.36
CA THR A 46 4.76 14.06 2.71
C THR A 46 4.36 14.26 1.26
N ASP A 47 4.61 15.45 0.74
CA ASP A 47 4.31 15.80 -0.64
C ASP A 47 5.25 15.05 -1.60
N GLU A 48 4.73 14.77 -2.80
CA GLU A 48 5.49 14.04 -3.81
C GLU A 48 6.68 14.87 -4.30
N GLU A 49 6.54 16.20 -4.34
CA GLU A 49 7.60 17.11 -4.80
C GLU A 49 8.83 17.09 -3.91
N SER A 50 8.68 16.92 -2.60
CA SER A 50 9.80 16.79 -1.68
C SER A 50 10.33 15.35 -1.62
N THR A 51 9.45 14.35 -1.64
CA THR A 51 9.82 12.96 -1.40
C THR A 51 10.48 12.33 -2.63
N PHE A 52 10.01 12.65 -3.84
CA PHE A 52 10.48 12.01 -5.06
C PHE A 52 11.93 12.35 -5.38
N PRO A 53 12.38 13.62 -5.37
CA PRO A 53 13.77 13.95 -5.64
C PRO A 53 14.73 13.23 -4.69
N ILE A 54 14.37 13.10 -3.41
CA ILE A 54 15.21 12.40 -2.42
C ILE A 54 15.31 10.92 -2.78
N LEU A 55 14.19 10.28 -3.14
CA LEU A 55 14.17 8.87 -3.51
C LEU A 55 14.83 8.58 -4.86
N THR A 56 14.71 9.45 -5.86
CA THR A 56 15.26 9.22 -7.21
C THR A 56 16.74 9.57 -7.32
N THR A 57 17.23 10.49 -6.48
CA THR A 57 18.67 10.79 -6.35
C THR A 57 19.40 9.78 -5.46
N SER A 58 18.66 9.06 -4.60
CA SER A 58 19.20 7.97 -3.82
C SER A 58 19.14 6.66 -4.60
N LEU A 59 20.25 5.94 -4.70
CA LEU A 59 20.22 4.58 -5.23
C LEU A 59 19.41 3.66 -4.30
N LEU A 60 18.67 2.74 -4.89
CA LEU A 60 18.00 1.66 -4.15
C LEU A 60 19.02 0.62 -3.72
N SER A 61 18.83 0.08 -2.52
CA SER A 61 19.44 -1.16 -2.09
C SER A 61 18.54 -2.35 -2.49
N PRO A 62 19.09 -3.57 -2.58
CA PRO A 62 18.30 -4.75 -2.90
C PRO A 62 17.12 -4.98 -1.94
N ALA A 63 17.30 -4.76 -0.64
CA ALA A 63 16.25 -4.95 0.36
C ALA A 63 15.07 -3.97 0.20
N GLU A 64 15.38 -2.72 -0.16
CA GLU A 64 14.36 -1.70 -0.46
C GLU A 64 13.60 -2.02 -1.74
N PHE A 65 14.27 -2.62 -2.72
CA PHE A 65 13.63 -3.01 -3.96
C PHE A 65 12.67 -4.19 -3.76
N GLU A 66 13.03 -5.19 -2.95
CA GLU A 66 12.11 -6.27 -2.58
C GLU A 66 10.84 -5.72 -1.89
N PHE A 67 10.98 -4.74 -0.99
CA PHE A 67 9.83 -4.07 -0.39
C PHE A 67 8.90 -3.42 -1.44
N LEU A 68 9.47 -2.72 -2.43
CA LEU A 68 8.67 -2.12 -3.51
C LEU A 68 7.97 -3.18 -4.36
N LYS A 69 8.66 -4.27 -4.68
CA LYS A 69 8.13 -5.39 -5.46
C LYS A 69 6.95 -6.07 -4.76
N GLU A 70 7.06 -6.33 -3.46
CA GLU A 70 5.96 -6.85 -2.65
C GLU A 70 4.73 -5.93 -2.70
N LYS A 71 4.92 -4.60 -2.59
CA LYS A 71 3.81 -3.65 -2.64
C LYS A 71 3.15 -3.53 -4.02
N LEU A 72 3.92 -3.74 -5.08
CA LEU A 72 3.37 -3.81 -6.44
C LEU A 72 2.53 -5.07 -6.64
N GLN A 73 2.97 -6.22 -6.11
CA GLN A 73 2.28 -7.51 -6.22
C GLN A 73 1.05 -7.62 -5.30
N ALA A 74 1.14 -7.15 -4.06
CA ALA A 74 0.12 -7.37 -3.01
C ALA A 74 -1.24 -6.69 -3.24
N LYS A 75 -1.43 -5.93 -4.33
CA LYS A 75 -2.71 -5.27 -4.64
C LYS A 75 -3.58 -6.06 -5.62
N GLU A 76 -3.06 -7.12 -6.25
CA GLU A 76 -3.89 -8.03 -7.08
C GLU A 76 -4.81 -8.90 -6.21
N ASP A 77 -4.43 -9.20 -4.96
CA ASP A 77 -5.12 -10.17 -4.08
C ASP A 77 -5.96 -9.54 -2.94
N ARG A 78 -6.50 -8.33 -3.11
CA ARG A 78 -7.51 -7.82 -2.15
C ARG A 78 -8.91 -8.21 -2.57
N GLU A 79 -9.45 -9.25 -1.95
CA GLU A 79 -10.89 -9.48 -1.94
C GLU A 79 -11.60 -8.22 -1.39
N LYS A 80 -12.48 -7.63 -2.21
CA LYS A 80 -13.27 -6.48 -1.78
C LYS A 80 -14.33 -6.94 -0.78
N THR A 81 -14.07 -6.76 0.51
CA THR A 81 -15.10 -6.92 1.53
C THR A 81 -16.09 -5.75 1.43
N ILE A 82 -17.32 -6.04 1.01
CA ILE A 82 -18.41 -5.05 0.98
C ILE A 82 -19.17 -5.17 2.30
N THR A 83 -19.06 -4.16 3.16
CA THR A 83 -19.90 -4.05 4.34
C THR A 83 -21.28 -3.54 3.92
N ARG A 84 -22.34 -4.32 4.18
CA ARG A 84 -23.72 -3.86 4.01
C ARG A 84 -24.28 -3.42 5.35
N THR A 85 -24.79 -2.20 5.39
CA THR A 85 -25.64 -1.73 6.49
C THR A 85 -27.08 -2.12 6.18
N LEU A 86 -27.74 -2.79 7.11
CA LEU A 86 -29.15 -3.17 7.01
C LEU A 86 -29.96 -2.25 7.92
N ASP A 87 -31.05 -1.68 7.38
CA ASP A 87 -31.95 -0.86 8.16
C ASP A 87 -32.77 -1.74 9.11
N TRP A 88 -32.87 -1.29 10.37
CA TRP A 88 -33.54 -2.03 11.43
C TRP A 88 -35.04 -1.68 11.45
N GLU A 89 -35.87 -2.56 10.87
CA GLU A 89 -37.33 -2.40 10.85
C GLU A 89 -38.00 -2.92 12.14
N SER A 90 -37.59 -2.42 13.32
CA SER A 90 -38.29 -2.73 14.56
C SER A 90 -38.25 -1.60 15.58
N ASN A 91 -39.34 -1.48 16.35
CA ASN A 91 -39.41 -0.58 17.51
C ASN A 91 -38.66 -1.11 18.74
N LYS A 92 -38.14 -2.34 18.68
CA LYS A 92 -37.35 -2.93 19.76
C LYS A 92 -35.88 -2.58 19.58
N THR A 93 -35.19 -2.33 20.68
CA THR A 93 -33.72 -2.24 20.66
C THR A 93 -33.12 -3.56 20.18
N LEU A 94 -32.01 -3.51 19.47
CA LEU A 94 -31.31 -4.71 18.98
C LEU A 94 -31.09 -5.74 20.11
N ILE A 95 -30.70 -5.27 21.29
CA ILE A 95 -30.44 -6.11 22.48
C ILE A 95 -31.69 -6.87 22.93
N SER A 96 -32.87 -6.26 22.88
CA SER A 96 -34.13 -6.90 23.28
C SER A 96 -34.74 -7.80 22.20
N ALA A 97 -34.21 -7.75 20.98
CA ALA A 97 -34.57 -8.65 19.90
C ALA A 97 -33.70 -9.91 19.85
N ILE A 98 -32.55 -9.91 20.54
CA ILE A 98 -31.68 -11.09 20.65
C ILE A 98 -32.29 -12.06 21.67
N PRO A 99 -32.54 -13.33 21.31
CA PRO A 99 -33.06 -14.31 22.25
C PRO A 99 -31.98 -14.69 23.28
N ASN A 100 -32.38 -14.96 24.52
CA ASN A 100 -31.45 -15.27 25.63
C ASN A 100 -30.61 -16.54 25.40
N ASN A 101 -30.98 -17.37 24.43
CA ASN A 101 -30.26 -18.59 24.04
C ASN A 101 -29.44 -18.40 22.75
N PHE A 102 -29.17 -17.16 22.33
CA PHE A 102 -28.41 -16.89 21.12
C PHE A 102 -26.95 -17.32 21.30
N ASN A 103 -26.52 -18.30 20.50
CA ASN A 103 -25.16 -18.81 20.48
C ASN A 103 -24.52 -18.46 19.13
N ILE A 104 -23.39 -17.78 19.16
CA ILE A 104 -22.59 -17.45 17.98
C ILE A 104 -21.45 -18.48 17.93
N GLN A 105 -21.71 -19.62 17.31
CA GLN A 105 -20.65 -20.58 16.94
C GLN A 105 -20.03 -20.18 15.60
#